data_AF-A0A1D2QV94-F1
#
_entry.id   AF-A0A1D2QV94-F1
#
_cell.length_a   1.000
_cell.length_b   1.000
_cell.length_c   1.000
_cell.angle_alpha   90.00
_cell.angle_beta   90.00
_cell.angle_gamma   90.00
#
_symmetry.space_group_name_H-M   'P 1'
#
loop_
_entity.id
_entity.type
_entity.pdbx_description
1 polymer ?
#
loop_
_entity_poly.entity_id
_entity_poly.type
_entity_poly.pdbx_seq_one_letter_code
_entity_poly.pdbx_strand_id
1 'polypeptide(L)' 'MSDIEKNLRAEAKKLLEEKKVDYVIGYEESNGKVSPCFIDNAKDVEKLVFNPGCVHNLSVYLLERFKSDY' A
#
# COMPACT_ATOMS: atom_id res chain seq x y z
N MET A 1 5.51 -16.62 3.79
CA MET A 1 5.87 -15.20 3.58
C MET A 1 6.89 -15.13 2.48
N SER A 2 6.51 -14.61 1.32
CA SER A 2 7.45 -14.36 0.23
C SER A 2 8.40 -13.24 0.64
N ASP A 3 9.70 -13.39 0.38
CA ASP A 3 10.73 -12.40 0.72
C ASP A 3 10.42 -10.99 0.18
N ILE A 4 9.68 -10.93 -0.94
CA ILE A 4 9.21 -9.71 -1.58
C ILE A 4 8.26 -8.92 -0.68
N GLU A 5 7.31 -9.58 -0.01
CA GLU A 5 6.34 -8.90 0.88
C GLU A 5 7.06 -8.28 2.08
N LYS A 6 8.00 -9.01 2.67
CA LYS A 6 8.80 -8.48 3.78
C LYS A 6 9.63 -7.27 3.36
N ASN A 7 10.26 -7.34 2.19
CA ASN A 7 11.07 -6.23 1.69
C ASN A 7 10.22 -5.01 1.37
N LEU A 8 9.05 -5.21 0.76
CA LEU A 8 8.07 -4.15 0.50
C LEU A 8 7.67 -3.45 1.80
N ARG A 9 7.32 -4.22 2.85
CA ARG A 9 6.94 -3.67 4.15
C ARG A 9 8.09 -2.92 4.82
N ALA A 10 9.29 -3.46 4.77
CA ALA A 10 10.46 -2.82 5.37
C ALA A 10 10.78 -1.47 4.71
N GLU A 11 10.78 -1.42 3.37
CA GLU A 11 11.07 -0.20 2.62
C GLU A 11 9.96 0.84 2.79
N ALA A 12 8.68 0.43 2.67
CA ALA A 12 7.55 1.34 2.86
C ALA A 12 7.54 1.94 4.27
N LYS A 13 7.83 1.13 5.30
CA LYS A 13 7.95 1.60 6.68
C LYS A 13 9.07 2.63 6.82
N LYS A 14 10.25 2.32 6.27
CA LYS A 14 11.40 3.23 6.31
C LYS A 14 11.10 4.57 5.63
N LEU A 15 10.45 4.55 4.46
CA LEU A 15 10.08 5.77 3.73
C LEU A 15 9.11 6.66 4.52
N LEU A 16 8.13 6.06 5.20
CA LEU A 16 7.17 6.76 6.05
C LEU A 16 7.82 7.29 7.34
N GLU A 17 8.68 6.50 7.99
CA GLU A 17 9.43 6.91 9.19
C GLU A 17 10.42 8.03 8.88
N GLU A 18 11.10 7.97 7.74
CA GLU A 18 11.98 9.03 7.23
C GLU A 18 11.20 10.26 6.70
N LYS A 19 9.85 10.21 6.66
CA LYS A 19 8.98 11.24 6.06
C LYS A 19 9.38 11.63 4.64
N LYS A 20 9.94 10.69 3.87
CA LYS A 20 10.25 10.90 2.44
C LYS A 20 8.98 10.87 1.58
N VAL A 21 7.94 10.21 2.10
CA VAL A 21 6.62 10.11 1.47
C VAL A 21 5.57 10.35 2.55
N ASP A 22 4.48 11.05 2.20
CA ASP A 22 3.34 11.24 3.08
C ASP A 22 2.40 10.01 3.07
N TYR A 23 2.35 9.30 1.94
CA TYR A 23 1.46 8.15 1.75
C TYR A 23 2.14 7.07 0.89
N VAL A 24 1.88 5.81 1.23
CA VAL A 24 2.23 4.64 0.42
C VAL A 24 0.94 3.98 -0.04
N ILE A 25 0.80 3.75 -1.34
CA ILE A 25 -0.31 2.97 -1.90
C ILE A 25 0.16 1.53 -2.10
N GLY A 26 -0.65 0.57 -1.68
CA GLY A 26 -0.37 -0.85 -1.86
C GLY A 26 -1.65 -1.67 -1.88
N TYR A 27 -1.52 -2.97 -1.62
CA TYR A 27 -2.66 -3.86 -1.53
C TYR A 27 -2.82 -4.36 -0.10
N GLU A 28 -4.06 -4.50 0.35
CA GLU A 28 -4.41 -5.22 1.57
C GLU A 28 -5.29 -6.43 1.22
N GLU A 29 -5.22 -7.48 2.03
CA GLU A 29 -6.16 -8.58 1.95
C GLU A 29 -7.29 -8.34 2.95
N SER A 30 -8.49 -8.12 2.43
CA SER A 30 -9.70 -7.92 3.24
C SER A 30 -10.77 -8.91 2.80
N ASN A 31 -11.28 -9.71 3.73
CA ASN A 31 -12.25 -10.79 3.47
C ASN A 31 -11.87 -11.72 2.29
N GLY A 32 -10.58 -12.05 2.15
CA GLY A 32 -10.08 -12.91 1.07
C GLY A 32 -10.04 -12.26 -0.31
N LYS A 33 -10.22 -10.94 -0.39
CA LYS A 33 -10.05 -10.14 -1.61
C LYS A 33 -8.89 -9.17 -1.44
N VAL A 34 -8.08 -9.07 -2.49
CA VAL A 34 -7.00 -8.09 -2.57
C VAL A 34 -7.59 -6.75 -3.00
N SER A 35 -7.57 -5.78 -2.10
CA SER A 35 -8.08 -4.42 -2.34
C SER A 35 -6.94 -3.41 -2.23
N PRO A 36 -6.99 -2.30 -2.98
CA PRO A 36 -6.02 -1.21 -2.81
C PRO A 36 -6.19 -0.55 -1.44
N CYS A 37 -5.07 -0.24 -0.79
CA CYS A 37 -5.01 0.44 0.50
C CYS A 37 -4.03 1.62 0.45
N PHE A 38 -4.34 2.67 1.21
CA PHE A 38 -3.45 3.80 1.44
C PHE A 38 -2.91 3.72 2.87
N ILE A 39 -1.60 3.80 2.99
CA ILE A 39 -0.87 3.69 4.25
C ILE A 39 -0.18 5.04 4.49
N ASP A 40 -0.63 5.76 5.51
CA ASP A 40 0.04 6.98 6.02
C ASP A 40 0.90 6.68 7.27
N ASN A 41 0.73 5.51 7.88
CA ASN A 41 1.39 5.16 9.12
C ASN A 41 2.33 3.97 8.98
N ALA A 42 3.51 4.08 9.58
CA ALA A 42 4.52 3.02 9.65
C ALA A 42 4.01 1.70 10.28
N LYS A 43 2.94 1.75 11.09
CA LYS A 43 2.31 0.55 11.68
C LYS A 43 1.37 -0.15 10.70
N ASP A 44 0.69 0.61 9.85
CA ASP A 44 -0.28 0.06 8.90
C ASP A 44 0.38 -0.66 7.74
N VAL A 45 1.68 -0.47 7.54
CA VAL A 45 2.50 -1.17 6.54
C VAL A 45 2.43 -2.70 6.69
N GLU A 46 2.16 -3.21 7.89
CA GLU A 46 1.95 -4.65 8.12
C GLU A 46 0.72 -5.22 7.41
N LYS A 47 -0.24 -4.38 7.02
CA LYS A 47 -1.41 -4.77 6.23
C LYS A 47 -1.08 -4.99 4.75
N LEU A 48 0.08 -4.52 4.29
CA LEU A 48 0.47 -4.64 2.89
C LEU A 48 0.72 -6.10 2.52
N VAL A 49 0.00 -6.60 1.52
CA VAL A 49 0.17 -7.94 0.99
C VAL A 49 0.78 -7.88 -0.41
N PHE A 50 1.62 -8.85 -0.72
CA PHE A 50 2.15 -9.03 -2.08
C PHE A 50 1.95 -10.48 -2.52
N ASN A 51 0.88 -10.70 -3.27
CA ASN A 51 0.44 -12.02 -3.71
C ASN A 51 0.04 -11.97 -5.20
N PRO A 52 -0.14 -13.11 -5.88
CA PRO A 52 -0.56 -13.13 -7.29
C PRO A 52 -1.96 -12.57 -7.55
N GLY A 53 -2.73 -12.24 -6.51
CA GLY A 53 -4.01 -11.52 -6.62
C GLY A 53 -3.87 -10.00 -6.80
N CYS A 54 -2.65 -9.46 -6.72
CA CYS A 54 -2.32 -8.05 -7.00
C CYS A 54 -2.42 -7.72 -8.50
N VAL A 55 -3.62 -7.86 -9.09
CA VAL A 55 -3.87 -7.66 -10.53
C VAL A 55 -4.39 -6.26 -10.88
N HIS A 56 -4.88 -5.52 -9.88
CA HIS A 56 -5.48 -4.20 -10.09
C HIS A 56 -4.41 -3.11 -10.19
N ASN A 57 -4.47 -2.23 -11.19
CA ASN A 57 -3.52 -1.12 -11.28
C ASN A 57 -3.73 -0.13 -10.12
N LEU A 58 -2.72 0.11 -9.28
CA LEU A 58 -2.81 1.05 -8.17
C LEU A 58 -2.84 2.52 -8.63
N SER A 59 -2.25 2.84 -9.79
CA SER A 59 -2.12 4.22 -10.25
C SER A 59 -3.46 4.90 -10.55
N VAL A 60 -4.52 4.13 -10.85
CA VAL A 60 -5.85 4.72 -11.09
C VAL A 60 -6.50 5.23 -9.81
N TYR A 61 -6.19 4.64 -8.65
CA TYR A 61 -6.75 5.04 -7.36
C TYR A 61 -6.16 6.34 -6.83
N LEU A 62 -4.98 6.73 -7.30
CA LEU A 62 -4.43 8.07 -7.04
C LEU A 62 -5.38 9.15 -7.58
N LEU A 63 -5.86 8.98 -8.81
CA LEU A 63 -6.75 9.95 -9.46
C LEU A 63 -8.12 10.05 -8.80
N GLU A 64 -8.65 8.94 -8.28
CA GLU A 64 -9.92 8.95 -7.54
C GLU A 64 -9.80 9.70 -6.22
N ARG A 65 -8.68 9.58 -5.50
CA ARG A 65 -8.48 10.29 -4.23
C ARG A 65 -8.37 11.81 -4.41
N PHE A 66 -7.75 12.28 -5.49
CA PHE A 66 -7.64 13.72 -5.81
C PHE A 66 -8.89 14.30 -6.49
N LYS A 67 -9.81 13.46 -6.98
CA LYS A 67 -11.05 13.92 -7.62
C LYS A 67 -12.07 14.48 -6.64
N SER A 68 -11.96 14.17 -5.35
CA SER A 68 -12.91 14.63 -4.32
C SER A 68 -12.61 16.04 -3.78
N ASP A 69 -11.55 16.68 -4.27
CA ASP A 69 -11.10 18.01 -3.84
C ASP A 69 -11.40 19.13 -4.89
N TYR A 70 -12.23 18.85 -5.91
CA TYR A 70 -12.71 19.82 -6.91
C TYR A 70 -14.24 19.81 -7.02
#